data_AF-A0A971V2H0-F1
#
_entry.id   AF-A0A971V2H0-F1
#
_cell.length_a   1.000
_cell.length_b   1.000
_cell.length_c   1.000
_cell.angle_alpha   90.00
_cell.angle_beta   90.00
_cell.angle_gamma   90.00
#
_symmetry.space_group_name_H-M   'P 1'
#
loop_
_entity.id
_entity.type
_entity.pdbx_description
1 polymer ?
#
loop_
_entity_poly.entity_id
_entity_poly.type
_entity_poly.pdbx_seq_one_letter_code
_entity_poly.pdbx_strand_id
1 'polypeptide(L)'
;MRKISTSDITNLVERLCIEACCVITDDISNKFKSCLQSERSPLGKQILHTLIENARIARDERSPICQDTRIYFAAIGGAAALMAQRVESAEVIAFEEFGTEAIRRLHVKELPVVVAIDCYGNDIYKIARERYQE
;
A
#
# COMPACT_ATOMS: atom_id res chain seq x y z
N MET A 1 25.61 24.83 -7.78
CA MET A 1 24.27 24.36 -8.17
C MET A 1 24.31 22.83 -8.23
N ARG A 2 23.56 22.11 -7.38
CA ARG A 2 23.52 20.64 -7.42
C ARG A 2 22.62 20.21 -8.58
N LYS A 3 23.07 19.26 -9.40
CA LYS A 3 22.24 18.59 -10.41
C LYS A 3 21.66 17.33 -9.77
N ILE A 4 20.34 17.19 -9.77
CA ILE A 4 19.62 16.02 -9.29
C ILE A 4 18.88 15.44 -10.49
N SER A 5 18.99 14.12 -10.72
CA SER A 5 18.27 13.50 -11.83
C SER A 5 16.81 13.25 -11.44
N THR A 6 15.90 13.28 -12.41
CA THR A 6 14.49 12.96 -12.18
C THR A 6 14.30 11.54 -11.68
N SER A 7 15.12 10.59 -12.15
CA SER A 7 15.15 9.21 -11.67
C SER A 7 15.47 9.10 -10.19
N ASP A 8 16.38 9.92 -9.66
CA ASP A 8 16.70 9.90 -8.23
C ASP A 8 15.49 10.30 -7.38
N ILE A 9 14.72 11.28 -7.86
CA ILE A 9 13.50 11.75 -7.20
C ILE A 9 12.42 10.66 -7.27
N THR A 10 12.19 10.07 -8.44
CA THR A 10 11.20 9.01 -8.61
C THR A 10 11.49 7.81 -7.70
N ASN A 11 12.72 7.30 -7.72
CA ASN A 11 13.13 6.17 -6.88
C ASN A 11 13.03 6.49 -5.38
N LEU A 12 13.36 7.73 -4.99
CA LEU A 12 13.23 8.18 -3.61
C LEU A 12 11.76 8.22 -3.17
N VAL A 13 10.90 8.84 -3.97
CA VAL A 13 9.46 8.97 -3.66
C VAL A 13 8.80 7.59 -3.62
N GLU A 14 9.07 6.73 -4.59
CA GLU A 14 8.59 5.34 -4.62
C GLU A 14 8.93 4.62 -3.31
N ARG A 15 10.22 4.64 -2.94
CA ARG A 15 10.70 4.00 -1.72
C ARG A 15 10.05 4.59 -0.47
N LEU A 16 9.95 5.92 -0.37
CA LEU A 16 9.34 6.58 0.78
C LEU A 16 7.85 6.27 0.90
N CYS A 17 7.12 6.20 -0.20
CA CYS A 17 5.70 5.84 -0.21
C CYS A 17 5.49 4.39 0.28
N ILE A 18 6.38 3.46 -0.09
CA ILE A 18 6.32 2.07 0.39
C ILE A 18 6.72 1.99 1.85
N GLU A 19 7.83 2.63 2.24
CA GLU A 19 8.32 2.66 3.63
C GLU A 19 7.27 3.25 4.57
N ALA A 20 6.59 4.32 4.20
CA ALA A 20 5.55 4.95 5.00
C ALA A 20 4.37 4.00 5.31
N CYS A 21 4.08 3.06 4.41
CA CYS A 21 3.00 2.08 4.59
C CYS A 21 3.45 0.83 5.35
N CYS A 22 4.70 0.41 5.20
CA CYS A 22 5.19 -0.88 5.72
C CYS A 22 6.05 -0.76 6.98
N VAL A 23 6.54 0.44 7.31
CA VAL A 23 7.56 0.64 8.35
C VAL A 23 7.12 1.73 9.32
N ILE A 24 6.88 1.34 10.59
CA ILE A 24 6.83 2.32 11.68
C ILE A 24 8.23 2.83 11.99
N THR A 25 8.31 4.12 12.31
CA THR A 25 9.55 4.77 12.73
C THR A 25 10.01 4.24 14.09
N ASP A 26 11.33 4.31 14.33
CA ASP A 26 11.94 3.73 15.52
C ASP A 26 11.46 4.38 16.83
N ASP A 27 11.15 5.67 16.80
CA ASP A 27 10.58 6.38 17.95
C ASP A 27 9.22 5.79 18.36
N ILE A 28 8.33 5.49 17.41
CA ILE A 28 7.04 4.85 17.66
C ILE A 28 7.22 3.41 18.14
N SER A 29 8.09 2.63 17.49
CA SER A 29 8.39 1.25 17.89
C SER A 29 8.93 1.18 19.32
N ASN A 30 9.88 2.05 19.65
CA ASN A 30 10.46 2.15 20.99
C ASN A 30 9.41 2.59 22.00
N LYS A 31 8.51 3.50 21.62
CA LYS A 31 7.41 3.92 22.49
C LYS A 31 6.46 2.75 22.80
N PHE A 32 6.03 1.97 21.81
CA PHE A 32 5.20 0.78 22.05
C PHE A 32 5.86 -0.23 22.99
N LYS A 33 7.15 -0.52 22.79
CA LYS A 33 7.92 -1.41 23.67
C LYS A 33 7.97 -0.88 25.10
N SER A 34 8.20 0.42 25.28
CA SER A 34 8.19 1.04 26.61
C SER A 34 6.82 0.98 27.28
N CYS A 35 5.74 1.25 26.52
CA CYS A 35 4.37 1.19 27.02
C CYS A 35 3.99 -0.24 27.43
N LEU A 36 4.40 -1.25 26.66
CA LEU A 36 4.14 -2.65 26.97
C LEU A 36 4.70 -3.07 28.33
N GLN A 37 5.88 -2.54 28.71
CA GLN A 37 6.51 -2.81 30.00
C GLN A 37 5.75 -2.13 31.15
N SER A 38 5.27 -0.91 30.96
CA SER A 38 4.60 -0.12 31.99
C SER A 38 3.09 -0.32 32.10
N GLU A 39 2.45 -0.92 31.09
CA GLU A 39 1.01 -1.12 31.04
C GLU A 39 0.54 -2.05 32.17
N ARG A 40 -0.58 -1.73 32.80
CA ARG A 40 -1.14 -2.49 33.92
C ARG A 40 -2.25 -3.42 33.46
N SER A 41 -3.03 -3.00 32.46
CA SER A 41 -4.14 -3.77 31.90
C SER A 41 -3.62 -5.00 31.13
N PRO A 42 -4.07 -6.23 31.46
CA PRO A 42 -3.75 -7.41 30.68
C PRO A 42 -4.18 -7.29 29.21
N LEU A 43 -5.36 -6.73 28.96
CA LEU A 43 -5.85 -6.46 27.61
C LEU A 43 -4.98 -5.42 26.89
N GLY A 44 -4.58 -4.36 27.59
CA GLY A 44 -3.69 -3.32 27.03
C GLY A 44 -2.35 -3.89 26.59
N LYS A 45 -1.75 -4.78 27.40
CA LYS A 45 -0.52 -5.50 27.03
C LYS A 45 -0.70 -6.36 25.80
N GLN A 46 -1.80 -7.10 25.72
CA GLN A 46 -2.11 -7.95 24.58
C GLN A 46 -2.26 -7.12 23.30
N ILE A 47 -2.95 -6.00 23.35
CA ILE A 47 -3.10 -5.08 22.21
C ILE A 47 -1.74 -4.55 21.76
N LEU A 48 -0.92 -4.04 22.69
CA LEU A 48 0.41 -3.53 22.37
C LEU A 48 1.32 -4.61 21.76
N HIS A 49 1.26 -5.83 22.28
CA HIS A 49 1.96 -6.97 21.70
C HIS A 49 1.52 -7.24 20.26
N THR A 50 0.21 -7.29 20.00
CA THR A 50 -0.33 -7.48 18.64
C THR A 50 0.11 -6.37 17.69
N LEU A 51 0.11 -5.12 18.13
CA LEU A 51 0.55 -3.99 17.30
C LEU A 51 2.05 -4.06 16.95
N ILE A 52 2.89 -4.44 17.92
CA ILE A 52 4.34 -4.62 17.69
C ILE A 52 4.58 -5.76 16.72
N GLU A 53 3.85 -6.87 16.88
CA GLU A 53 3.99 -8.03 16.00
C GLU A 53 3.48 -7.76 14.59
N ASN A 54 2.33 -7.08 14.45
CA ASN A 54 1.83 -6.62 13.16
C ASN A 54 2.83 -5.70 12.45
N ALA A 55 3.44 -4.76 13.18
CA ALA A 55 4.46 -3.88 12.63
C ALA A 55 5.72 -4.64 12.15
N ARG A 56 6.10 -5.72 12.84
CA ARG A 56 7.20 -6.59 12.43
C ARG A 56 6.85 -7.36 11.15
N ILE A 57 5.69 -8.01 11.11
CA ILE A 57 5.21 -8.75 9.95
C ILE A 57 5.10 -7.83 8.73
N ALA A 58 4.49 -6.65 8.88
CA ALA A 58 4.37 -5.64 7.84
C ALA A 58 5.75 -5.25 7.24
N ARG A 59 6.75 -5.05 8.09
CA ARG A 59 8.13 -4.72 7.67
C ARG A 59 8.81 -5.90 6.94
N ASP A 60 8.74 -7.10 7.51
CA ASP A 60 9.44 -8.28 7.01
C ASP A 60 8.84 -8.78 5.67
N GLU A 61 7.52 -8.74 5.54
CA GLU A 61 6.80 -9.19 4.35
C GLU A 61 6.59 -8.07 3.31
N ARG A 62 6.98 -6.83 3.63
CA ARG A 62 6.65 -5.62 2.86
C ARG A 62 5.15 -5.47 2.60
N SER A 63 4.34 -5.77 3.61
CA SER A 63 2.89 -5.62 3.61
C SER A 63 2.49 -4.30 4.31
N PRO A 64 1.43 -3.61 3.88
CA PRO A 64 0.96 -2.41 4.57
C PRO A 64 0.52 -2.73 6.00
N ILE A 65 0.94 -1.90 6.96
CA ILE A 65 0.67 -2.09 8.39
C ILE A 65 -0.82 -1.95 8.75
N CYS A 66 -1.58 -1.20 7.95
CA CYS A 66 -3.01 -0.97 8.13
C CYS A 66 -3.76 -1.18 6.81
N GLN A 67 -5.02 -1.61 6.88
CA GLN A 67 -5.87 -1.68 5.69
C GLN A 67 -6.22 -0.29 5.14
N ASP A 68 -6.25 0.73 6.00
CA ASP A 68 -6.71 2.10 5.67
C ASP A 68 -5.57 3.00 5.12
N THR A 69 -4.32 2.57 5.12
CA THR A 69 -3.16 3.34 4.61
C THR A 69 -3.07 3.41 3.08
N ARG A 70 -4.21 3.42 2.36
CA ARG A 70 -4.20 3.12 0.93
C ARG A 70 -4.71 4.26 0.05
N ILE A 71 -3.83 4.68 -0.85
CA ILE A 71 -4.21 5.32 -2.10
C ILE A 71 -4.93 4.26 -2.94
N TYR A 72 -6.14 4.57 -3.40
CA TYR A 72 -6.88 3.69 -4.30
C TYR A 72 -6.60 4.10 -5.75
N PHE A 73 -5.98 3.19 -6.50
CA PHE A 73 -5.74 3.37 -7.92
C PHE A 73 -6.88 2.74 -8.73
N ALA A 74 -7.48 3.54 -9.62
CA ALA A 74 -8.46 3.08 -10.58
C ALA A 74 -7.79 2.81 -11.93
N ALA A 75 -7.96 1.59 -12.43
CA ALA A 75 -7.66 1.21 -13.80
C ALA A 75 -8.79 1.67 -14.73
N ILE A 76 -8.45 2.09 -15.94
CA ILE A 76 -9.42 2.41 -17.00
C ILE A 76 -10.03 1.10 -17.55
N GLY A 77 -11.33 0.94 -17.35
CA GLY A 77 -12.10 -0.16 -17.93
C GLY A 77 -12.08 -0.15 -19.46
N GLY A 78 -12.03 -1.33 -20.08
CA GLY A 78 -11.96 -1.48 -21.54
C GLY A 78 -10.57 -1.31 -22.14
N ALA A 79 -9.57 -0.86 -21.37
CA ALA A 79 -8.19 -0.68 -21.82
C ALA A 79 -7.27 -1.88 -21.51
N ALA A 80 -7.82 -3.09 -21.36
CA ALA A 80 -7.07 -4.27 -20.90
C ALA A 80 -5.87 -4.61 -21.79
N ALA A 81 -6.01 -4.49 -23.12
CA ALA A 81 -4.91 -4.74 -24.06
C ALA A 81 -3.74 -3.76 -23.89
N LEU A 82 -4.03 -2.49 -23.56
CA LEU A 82 -3.01 -1.49 -23.27
C LEU A 82 -2.33 -1.75 -21.92
N MET A 83 -3.10 -2.16 -20.91
CA MET A 83 -2.57 -2.51 -19.59
C MET A 83 -1.70 -3.76 -19.63
N ALA A 84 -2.08 -4.77 -20.42
CA ALA A 84 -1.31 -5.99 -20.60
C ALA A 84 0.10 -5.71 -21.14
N GLN A 85 0.29 -4.66 -21.96
CA GLN A 85 1.62 -4.26 -22.46
C GLN A 85 2.57 -3.76 -21.35
N ARG A 86 2.03 -3.48 -20.16
CA ARG A 86 2.78 -3.01 -18.99
C ARG A 86 3.06 -4.12 -17.98
N VAL A 87 2.58 -5.34 -18.24
CA VAL A 87 2.84 -6.52 -17.40
C VAL A 87 4.14 -7.17 -17.86
N GLU A 88 5.15 -7.15 -17.01
CA GLU A 88 6.45 -7.79 -17.27
C GLU A 88 6.44 -9.28 -16.91
N SER A 89 5.68 -9.68 -15.89
CA SER A 89 5.48 -11.08 -15.52
C SER A 89 4.14 -11.33 -14.83
N ALA A 90 3.63 -12.56 -14.94
CA ALA A 90 2.39 -12.99 -14.31
C ALA A 90 2.54 -14.44 -13.81
N GLU A 91 2.65 -14.62 -12.50
CA GLU A 91 2.82 -15.92 -11.84
C GLU A 91 1.55 -16.30 -11.10
N VAL A 92 1.07 -17.54 -11.26
CA VAL A 92 -0.05 -18.07 -10.46
C VAL A 92 0.49 -18.45 -9.09
N ILE A 93 -0.05 -17.86 -8.03
CA ILE A 93 0.40 -18.09 -6.64
C ILE A 93 -0.57 -18.97 -5.84
N ALA A 94 -1.84 -19.08 -6.27
CA ALA A 94 -2.82 -19.98 -5.67
C ALA A 94 -3.99 -20.26 -6.62
N PHE A 95 -4.64 -21.41 -6.41
CA PHE A 95 -5.89 -21.84 -7.05
C PHE A 95 -5.84 -21.85 -8.59
N GLU A 96 -4.88 -22.58 -9.15
CA GLU A 96 -4.67 -22.69 -10.59
C GLU A 96 -5.90 -23.22 -11.35
N GLU A 97 -6.72 -24.05 -10.70
CA GLU A 97 -7.95 -24.61 -11.23
C GLU A 97 -8.99 -23.55 -11.65
N PHE A 98 -8.90 -22.32 -11.12
CA PHE A 98 -9.77 -21.21 -11.49
C PHE A 98 -9.28 -20.42 -12.72
N GLY A 99 -8.18 -20.83 -13.35
CA GLY A 99 -7.72 -20.31 -14.65
C GLY A 99 -7.46 -18.80 -14.64
N THR A 100 -8.35 -18.02 -15.27
CA THR A 100 -8.26 -16.55 -15.34
C THR A 100 -8.53 -15.87 -14.00
N GLU A 101 -9.22 -16.54 -13.09
CA GLU A 101 -9.58 -16.04 -11.76
C GLU A 101 -8.58 -16.49 -10.67
N ALA A 102 -7.57 -17.30 -11.04
CA ALA A 102 -6.52 -17.71 -10.13
C ALA A 102 -5.77 -16.49 -9.55
N ILE A 103 -5.31 -16.60 -8.30
CA ILE A 103 -4.57 -15.50 -7.67
C ILE A 103 -3.21 -15.41 -8.36
N ARG A 104 -2.88 -14.22 -8.88
CA ARG A 104 -1.64 -13.97 -9.62
C ARG A 104 -0.79 -12.90 -8.96
N ARG A 105 0.52 -13.12 -8.93
CA ARG A 105 1.52 -12.10 -8.68
C ARG A 105 1.93 -11.50 -10.02
N LEU A 106 1.61 -10.21 -10.21
CA LEU A 106 1.98 -9.47 -11.41
C LEU A 106 3.18 -8.57 -11.12
N HIS A 107 4.18 -8.57 -11.99
CA HIS A 107 5.17 -7.50 -12.06
C HIS A 107 4.77 -6.55 -13.17
N VAL A 108 4.62 -5.26 -12.86
CA VAL A 108 4.16 -4.24 -13.81
C VAL A 108 5.12 -3.07 -13.82
N LYS A 109 5.28 -2.45 -15.00
CA LYS A 109 6.11 -1.26 -15.20
C LYS A 109 5.35 -0.19 -15.95
N GLU A 110 5.30 1.02 -15.40
CA GLU A 110 4.60 2.17 -15.98
C GLU A 110 3.12 1.85 -16.29
N LEU A 111 2.43 1.19 -15.36
CA LEU A 111 1.01 0.85 -15.49
C LEU A 111 0.15 2.13 -15.41
N PRO A 112 -0.66 2.46 -16.45
CA PRO A 112 -1.48 3.66 -16.43
C PRO A 112 -2.68 3.48 -15.49
N VAL A 113 -2.65 4.18 -14.36
CA VAL A 113 -3.72 4.20 -13.37
C VAL A 113 -3.98 5.61 -12.88
N VAL A 114 -5.17 5.86 -12.32
CA VAL A 114 -5.57 7.15 -11.75
C VAL A 114 -5.70 7.01 -10.24
N VAL A 115 -5.20 7.99 -9.48
CA VAL A 115 -5.52 8.08 -8.05
C VAL A 115 -6.99 8.47 -7.91
N ALA A 116 -7.83 7.50 -7.53
CA ALA A 116 -9.25 7.70 -7.36
C ALA A 116 -9.64 8.00 -5.91
N ILE A 117 -8.87 7.48 -4.94
CA ILE A 117 -8.95 7.92 -3.53
C ILE A 117 -7.54 8.25 -3.07
N ASP A 118 -7.34 9.47 -2.56
CA ASP A 118 -6.03 9.93 -2.09
C ASP A 118 -5.86 9.81 -0.56
N CYS A 119 -4.66 10.10 -0.07
CA CYS A 119 -4.33 10.06 1.35
C CYS A 119 -4.95 11.20 2.18
N TYR A 120 -5.62 12.17 1.54
CA TYR A 120 -6.34 13.25 2.21
C TYR A 120 -7.83 12.90 2.39
N GLY A 121 -8.27 11.73 1.91
CA GLY A 121 -9.65 11.28 1.96
C GLY A 121 -10.51 11.81 0.81
N ASN A 122 -9.92 12.42 -0.22
CA ASN A 122 -10.66 12.81 -1.41
C ASN A 122 -11.03 11.56 -2.21
N ASP A 123 -12.28 11.49 -2.68
CA ASP A 123 -12.84 10.36 -3.42
C ASP A 123 -13.50 10.88 -4.71
N ILE A 124 -12.89 10.56 -5.86
CA ILE A 124 -13.37 11.02 -7.16
C ILE A 124 -14.77 10.49 -7.49
N TYR A 125 -15.15 9.31 -7.00
CA TYR A 125 -16.47 8.73 -7.27
C TYR A 125 -17.59 9.45 -6.50
N LYS A 126 -17.26 10.10 -5.38
CA LYS A 126 -18.20 11.01 -4.68
C LYS A 126 -18.24 12.36 -5.36
N ILE A 127 -17.06 12.99 -5.51
CA ILE A 127 -16.93 14.33 -6.08
C ILE A 127 -17.54 14.41 -7.50
N ALA A 128 -17.25 13.44 -8.35
CA ALA A 128 -17.79 13.42 -9.71
C ALA A 128 -19.30 13.19 -9.73
N ARG A 129 -19.84 12.30 -8.87
CA ARG A 129 -21.29 12.12 -8.78
C ARG A 129 -21.98 13.41 -8.33
N GLU A 130 -21.50 14.06 -7.28
CA GLU A 130 -22.06 15.33 -6.82
C GLU A 130 -22.02 16.42 -7.91
N ARG A 131 -20.96 16.44 -8.73
CA ARG A 131 -20.77 17.44 -9.78
C ARG A 131 -21.59 17.18 -11.05
N TYR A 132 -21.89 15.92 -11.36
CA TYR A 132 -22.48 15.51 -12.65
C TYR A 132 -23.78 14.71 -12.49
N GLN A 133 -24.34 14.60 -11.29
CA GLN A 133 -25.72 14.13 -11.08
C GLN A 133 -26.68 15.26 -11.49
N GLU A 134 -27.16 15.19 -12.72
CA GLU A 134 -28.43 15.80 -13.13
C GLU A 134 -29.60 14.84 -12.85
#